data_AF-A0A933U0Q4-F1
#
_entry.id   AF-A0A933U0Q4-F1
#
_cell.length_a   1.000
_cell.length_b   1.000
_cell.length_c   1.000
_cell.angle_alpha   90.00
_cell.angle_beta   90.00
_cell.angle_gamma   90.00
#
_symmetry.space_group_name_H-M   'P 1'
#
loop_
_entity.id
_entity.type
_entity.pdbx_description
1 polymer ?
#
loop_
_entity_poly.entity_id
_entity_poly.type
_entity_poly.pdbx_seq_one_letter_code
_entity_poly.pdbx_strand_id
1 'polypeptide(L)'
;MSHLISRTFVSTALSLGLLALAPDAHAGNGKIAIKAGRVITMVGPDIVNGVITIEDGRITGVSADAKAAWDAEVLDHPELVAFPGWVEAHSNRGMDRPNENVPVAPFLDVRDSIDPISFYFEDSLRAGVLTINVQQGNACVIGGQGMVVKPFGLTIEQMLVKQGSGLKLVAGARPGRSRATQAQELRKAFLDLRQYLDKLVQDKQDGKDYARREALFQGKDLEKEENKKGRAFEGTANWKVPGLEAIPRGEIDDQKEPLLRLVEGKLPAFMYCDSGSSVQLALDVARANGFLANTVLVLEGDSWKAADAILEAGVPVVLSPNLMYVERDPLTGKETETFVPKVFSEKKIRFALQSLNPSAQSLWFQAAQCVANGLDRTAALEAATRTPADILRLGKRVGSLEQGKDGNVVLLSGDPLSVRSTVQYVVIGGNLVYDRSKDVRMKHLMNGVEPNNTAPGGVMLDASGHPCNDAPTVDEKSKTDKGEKPPEEKPHDDHKDEPKKD
;
A
#
# COMPACT_ATOMS: atom_id res chain seq x y z
N MET A 1 -22.09 -1.76 -74.11
CA MET A 1 -22.94 -2.79 -73.48
C MET A 1 -22.17 -3.41 -72.33
N SER A 2 -22.77 -3.42 -71.12
CA SER A 2 -22.46 -4.15 -69.86
C SER A 2 -20.99 -4.35 -69.43
N HIS A 3 -20.54 -4.19 -68.18
CA HIS A 3 -21.20 -4.00 -66.89
C HIS A 3 -20.13 -3.47 -65.89
N LEU A 4 -20.56 -2.52 -65.05
CA LEU A 4 -19.93 -2.11 -63.79
C LEU A 4 -19.70 -3.29 -62.84
N ILE A 5 -18.52 -3.36 -62.21
CA ILE A 5 -18.37 -3.88 -60.84
C ILE A 5 -17.45 -2.93 -60.07
N SER A 6 -18.07 -2.16 -59.17
CA SER A 6 -17.43 -1.31 -58.17
C SER A 6 -16.62 -2.14 -57.18
N ARG A 7 -15.32 -1.87 -57.03
CA ARG A 7 -14.49 -2.38 -55.93
C ARG A 7 -14.35 -1.29 -54.88
N THR A 8 -15.20 -1.35 -53.87
CA THR A 8 -15.11 -0.54 -52.66
C THR A 8 -14.03 -1.16 -51.76
N PHE A 9 -12.87 -0.51 -51.63
CA PHE A 9 -11.87 -0.85 -50.63
C PHE A 9 -12.36 -0.35 -49.26
N VAL A 10 -12.86 -1.27 -48.43
CA VAL A 10 -13.05 -1.01 -46.99
C VAL A 10 -11.75 -1.38 -46.30
N SER A 11 -10.95 -0.37 -45.97
CA SER A 11 -9.76 -0.50 -45.14
C SER A 11 -10.18 -0.61 -43.68
N THR A 12 -10.40 -1.83 -43.19
CA THR A 12 -10.59 -2.10 -41.76
C THR A 12 -9.22 -2.07 -41.08
N ALA A 13 -8.88 -0.92 -40.48
CA ALA A 13 -7.70 -0.80 -39.63
C ALA A 13 -7.96 -1.53 -38.30
N LEU A 14 -7.47 -2.76 -38.20
CA LEU A 14 -7.49 -3.56 -36.98
C LEU A 14 -6.32 -3.12 -36.09
N SER A 15 -6.52 -2.07 -35.30
CA SER A 15 -5.59 -1.70 -34.23
C SER A 15 -5.72 -2.69 -33.07
N LEU A 16 -5.04 -3.83 -33.16
CA LEU A 16 -4.79 -4.69 -32.02
C LEU A 16 -3.81 -3.96 -31.09
N GLY A 17 -4.33 -3.35 -30.04
CA GLY A 17 -3.53 -2.97 -28.88
C GLY A 17 -3.04 -4.24 -28.20
N LEU A 18 -1.86 -4.72 -28.59
CA LEU A 18 -1.14 -5.76 -27.88
C LEU A 18 -0.65 -5.15 -26.55
N LEU A 19 -1.46 -5.27 -25.51
CA LEU A 19 -0.99 -5.10 -24.14
C LEU A 19 -0.12 -6.31 -23.84
N ALA A 20 1.15 -6.25 -24.23
CA ALA A 20 2.13 -7.26 -23.85
C ALA A 20 2.29 -7.18 -22.32
N LEU A 21 1.59 -8.07 -21.61
CA LEU A 21 1.89 -8.41 -20.23
C LEU A 21 3.35 -8.85 -20.21
N ALA A 22 4.22 -8.06 -19.60
CA ALA A 22 5.59 -8.47 -19.37
C ALA A 22 5.56 -9.80 -18.61
N PRO A 23 6.35 -10.82 -19.00
CA PRO A 23 6.44 -12.06 -18.25
C PRO A 23 6.91 -11.73 -16.83
N ASP A 24 6.12 -12.11 -15.83
CA ASP A 24 6.55 -12.02 -14.43
C ASP A 24 7.83 -12.85 -14.30
N ALA A 25 8.94 -12.22 -13.87
CA ALA A 25 10.27 -12.83 -13.77
C ALA A 25 10.37 -13.99 -12.74
N HIS A 26 9.23 -14.47 -12.24
CA HIS A 26 9.05 -15.53 -11.26
C HIS A 26 7.71 -16.27 -11.45
N ALA A 27 7.06 -16.17 -12.61
CA ALA A 27 6.11 -17.21 -12.98
C ALA A 27 6.87 -18.54 -12.90
N GLY A 28 6.45 -19.45 -12.01
CA GLY A 28 7.05 -20.78 -11.95
C GLY A 28 6.91 -21.40 -13.32
N ASN A 29 8.02 -21.78 -13.96
CA ASN A 29 8.05 -22.48 -15.26
C ASN A 29 7.54 -23.94 -15.14
N GLY A 30 6.78 -24.24 -14.09
CA GLY A 30 6.35 -25.58 -13.70
C GLY A 30 4.85 -25.60 -13.48
N LYS A 31 4.27 -26.77 -13.71
CA LYS A 31 2.87 -27.05 -13.40
C LYS A 31 2.79 -27.50 -11.96
N ILE A 32 1.87 -26.92 -11.18
CA ILE A 32 1.61 -27.33 -9.81
C ILE A 32 0.12 -27.53 -9.60
N ALA A 33 -0.24 -28.57 -8.86
CA ALA A 33 -1.60 -28.85 -8.44
C ALA A 33 -1.66 -28.88 -6.91
N ILE A 34 -2.57 -28.12 -6.34
CA ILE A 34 -2.79 -28.02 -4.90
C ILE A 34 -4.15 -28.64 -4.61
N LYS A 35 -4.17 -29.73 -3.83
CA LYS A 35 -5.39 -30.36 -3.35
C LYS A 35 -5.61 -29.98 -1.89
N ALA A 36 -6.79 -29.44 -1.58
CA ALA A 36 -7.15 -29.00 -0.24
C ALA A 36 -8.55 -29.48 0.14
N GLY A 37 -8.79 -29.77 1.42
CA GLY A 37 -10.10 -30.19 1.90
C GLY A 37 -11.19 -29.14 1.72
N ARG A 38 -10.81 -27.86 1.73
CA ARG A 38 -11.68 -26.72 1.44
C ARG A 38 -10.90 -25.63 0.72
N VAL A 39 -11.49 -25.06 -0.33
CA VAL A 39 -10.95 -23.91 -1.05
C VAL A 39 -11.90 -22.74 -0.91
N ILE A 40 -11.44 -21.69 -0.23
CA ILE A 40 -12.15 -20.41 -0.10
C ILE A 40 -11.66 -19.53 -1.26
N THR A 41 -12.48 -19.43 -2.30
CA THR A 41 -12.10 -18.75 -3.56
C THR A 41 -12.24 -17.23 -3.48
N MET A 42 -13.02 -16.71 -2.53
CA MET A 42 -13.53 -15.32 -2.50
C MET A 42 -14.51 -14.96 -3.62
N VAL A 43 -14.92 -15.94 -4.44
CA VAL A 43 -15.93 -15.79 -5.49
C VAL A 43 -16.82 -17.03 -5.53
N GLY A 44 -18.10 -16.82 -5.23
CA GLY A 44 -19.06 -17.91 -5.13
C GLY A 44 -18.89 -18.74 -3.84
N PRO A 45 -19.51 -19.92 -3.78
CA PRO A 45 -19.41 -20.79 -2.61
C PRO A 45 -18.04 -21.46 -2.52
N ASP A 46 -17.65 -21.80 -1.30
CA ASP A 46 -16.43 -22.58 -1.05
C ASP A 46 -16.51 -23.96 -1.71
N ILE A 47 -15.37 -24.46 -2.18
CA ILE A 47 -15.26 -25.76 -2.83
C ILE A 47 -14.73 -26.79 -1.82
N VAL A 48 -15.48 -27.86 -1.61
CA VAL A 48 -15.06 -28.99 -0.77
C VAL A 48 -14.21 -29.95 -1.60
N ASN A 49 -13.10 -30.44 -1.04
CA ASN A 49 -12.10 -31.28 -1.72
C ASN A 49 -11.62 -30.66 -3.04
N GLY A 50 -11.33 -29.36 -3.00
CA GLY A 50 -10.97 -28.59 -4.19
C GLY A 50 -9.55 -28.85 -4.66
N VAL A 51 -9.38 -28.79 -5.98
CA VAL A 51 -8.08 -28.85 -6.66
C VAL A 51 -7.85 -27.53 -7.39
N ILE A 52 -6.72 -26.89 -7.10
CA ILE A 52 -6.23 -25.68 -7.77
C ILE A 52 -5.08 -26.11 -8.68
N THR A 53 -5.16 -25.79 -9.96
CA THR A 53 -4.08 -26.04 -10.93
C THR A 53 -3.47 -24.71 -11.34
N ILE A 54 -2.14 -24.66 -11.39
CA ILE A 54 -1.36 -23.48 -11.76
C ILE A 54 -0.32 -23.91 -12.80
N GLU A 55 -0.20 -23.12 -13.87
CA GLU A 55 0.77 -23.30 -14.94
C GLU A 55 1.32 -21.92 -15.31
N ASP A 56 2.63 -21.81 -15.50
CA ASP A 56 3.33 -20.55 -15.82
C ASP A 56 2.92 -19.41 -14.88
N GLY A 57 2.84 -19.73 -13.59
CA GLY A 57 2.45 -18.82 -12.52
C GLY A 57 1.00 -18.30 -12.55
N ARG A 58 0.12 -18.84 -13.39
CA ARG A 58 -1.30 -18.50 -13.46
C ARG A 58 -2.20 -19.68 -13.10
N ILE A 59 -3.32 -19.39 -12.45
CA ILE A 59 -4.34 -20.39 -12.13
C ILE A 59 -5.02 -20.83 -13.43
N THR A 60 -4.94 -22.12 -13.74
CA THR A 60 -5.60 -22.73 -14.92
C THR A 60 -6.96 -23.32 -14.59
N GLY A 61 -7.24 -23.64 -13.33
CA GLY A 61 -8.53 -24.17 -12.90
C GLY A 61 -8.65 -24.32 -11.39
N VAL A 62 -9.86 -24.14 -10.87
CA VAL A 62 -10.21 -24.28 -9.45
C VAL A 62 -11.55 -25.02 -9.34
N SER A 63 -11.53 -26.31 -9.03
CA SER A 63 -12.75 -27.12 -8.86
C SER A 63 -12.46 -28.42 -8.13
N ALA A 64 -13.49 -29.09 -7.61
CA ALA A 64 -13.34 -30.45 -7.05
C ALA A 64 -12.88 -31.47 -8.11
N ASP A 65 -13.29 -31.27 -9.36
CA ASP A 65 -12.96 -32.17 -10.49
C ASP A 65 -11.72 -31.73 -11.28
N ALA A 66 -10.97 -30.71 -10.84
CA ALA A 66 -9.83 -30.24 -11.62
C ALA A 66 -8.76 -31.33 -11.67
N LYS A 67 -8.30 -31.67 -12.87
CA LYS A 67 -7.30 -32.73 -13.07
C LYS A 67 -5.93 -32.08 -13.20
N ALA A 68 -5.03 -32.44 -12.30
CA ALA A 68 -3.61 -32.13 -12.43
C ALA A 68 -3.06 -32.76 -13.71
N ALA A 69 -2.18 -32.05 -14.40
CA ALA A 69 -1.38 -32.66 -15.46
C ALA A 69 -0.48 -33.74 -14.86
N TRP A 70 -0.15 -34.77 -15.63
CA TRP A 70 0.64 -35.91 -15.13
C TRP A 70 2.08 -35.52 -14.73
N ASP A 71 2.58 -34.42 -15.30
CA ASP A 71 3.89 -33.82 -15.06
C ASP A 71 3.86 -32.68 -14.02
N ALA A 72 2.72 -32.43 -13.39
CA ALA A 72 2.59 -31.39 -12.37
C ALA A 72 3.13 -31.86 -11.01
N GLU A 73 3.82 -30.96 -10.31
CA GLU A 73 4.08 -31.12 -8.87
C GLU A 73 2.75 -31.12 -8.11
N VAL A 74 2.57 -32.02 -7.15
CA VAL A 74 1.31 -32.14 -6.40
C VAL A 74 1.55 -31.86 -4.93
N LEU A 75 0.93 -30.79 -4.41
CA LEU A 75 0.74 -30.58 -2.97
C LEU A 75 -0.60 -31.16 -2.56
N ASP A 76 -0.57 -32.30 -1.88
CA ASP A 76 -1.76 -33.04 -1.45
C ASP A 76 -1.99 -32.85 0.05
N HIS A 77 -2.91 -31.96 0.41
CA HIS A 77 -3.21 -31.56 1.79
C HIS A 77 -4.73 -31.50 2.06
N PRO A 78 -5.43 -32.64 2.04
CA PRO A 78 -6.89 -32.69 2.27
C PRO A 78 -7.30 -32.22 3.67
N GLU A 79 -6.36 -32.14 4.61
CA GLU A 79 -6.55 -31.61 5.96
C GLU A 79 -6.53 -30.07 6.03
N LEU A 80 -6.07 -29.39 4.97
CA LEU A 80 -5.87 -27.93 4.96
C LEU A 80 -6.95 -27.17 4.20
N VAL A 81 -6.98 -25.87 4.46
CA VAL A 81 -7.85 -24.90 3.78
C VAL A 81 -7.01 -24.01 2.86
N ALA A 82 -7.35 -23.95 1.57
CA ALA A 82 -6.73 -23.06 0.61
C ALA A 82 -7.45 -21.69 0.54
N PHE A 83 -6.66 -20.62 0.44
CA PHE A 83 -7.10 -19.23 0.44
C PHE A 83 -6.20 -18.39 -0.50
N PRO A 84 -6.69 -17.34 -1.21
CA PRO A 84 -5.86 -16.52 -2.13
C PRO A 84 -4.71 -15.75 -1.48
N GLY A 85 -4.68 -15.67 -0.15
CA GLY A 85 -3.78 -14.81 0.60
C GLY A 85 -4.30 -13.38 0.72
N TRP A 86 -3.81 -12.67 1.74
CA TRP A 86 -4.23 -11.30 2.01
C TRP A 86 -3.53 -10.31 1.08
N VAL A 87 -4.22 -9.21 0.79
CA VAL A 87 -3.70 -8.10 -0.01
C VAL A 87 -3.63 -6.86 0.89
N GLU A 88 -2.42 -6.38 1.14
CA GLU A 88 -2.14 -5.19 1.93
C GLU A 88 -2.29 -3.94 1.05
N ALA A 89 -3.30 -3.13 1.37
CA ALA A 89 -3.70 -1.96 0.59
C ALA A 89 -2.71 -0.81 0.71
N HIS A 90 -2.06 -0.68 1.88
CA HIS A 90 -1.15 0.41 2.18
C HIS A 90 -0.24 0.04 3.35
N SER A 91 1.06 -0.05 3.08
CA SER A 91 2.08 -0.21 4.13
C SER A 91 3.27 0.69 3.84
N ASN A 92 3.89 1.19 4.91
CA ASN A 92 5.17 1.89 4.85
C ASN A 92 6.33 1.04 5.39
N ARG A 93 6.11 -0.28 5.50
CA ARG A 93 7.09 -1.24 6.02
C ARG A 93 7.81 -1.94 4.86
N GLY A 94 8.87 -2.67 5.19
CA GLY A 94 9.73 -3.30 4.17
C GLY A 94 10.69 -2.33 3.47
N MET A 95 10.86 -1.13 4.04
CA MET A 95 11.80 -0.10 3.60
C MET A 95 12.83 0.18 4.71
N ASP A 96 14.01 0.65 4.32
CA ASP A 96 15.03 1.14 5.26
C ASP A 96 14.53 2.40 6.00
N ARG A 97 13.93 3.34 5.27
CA ARG A 97 13.33 4.58 5.78
C ARG A 97 12.05 4.93 5.01
N PRO A 98 10.90 5.04 5.68
CA PRO A 98 9.63 5.28 5.01
C PRO A 98 9.38 6.74 4.59
N ASN A 99 10.22 7.69 5.02
CA ASN A 99 9.96 9.12 4.86
C ASN A 99 11.24 9.88 4.53
N GLU A 100 11.08 10.92 3.71
CA GLU A 100 12.12 11.90 3.43
C GLU A 100 11.95 13.17 4.30
N ASN A 101 13.02 13.96 4.45
CA ASN A 101 13.02 15.19 5.23
C ASN A 101 12.60 16.44 4.44
N VAL A 102 12.15 16.30 3.19
CA VAL A 102 11.61 17.40 2.37
C VAL A 102 10.08 17.34 2.27
N PRO A 103 9.37 18.49 2.21
CA PRO A 103 7.92 18.50 2.22
C PRO A 103 7.27 18.03 0.91
N VAL A 104 7.91 18.24 -0.24
CA VAL A 104 7.36 17.92 -1.56
C VAL A 104 8.43 17.16 -2.35
N ALA A 105 8.23 15.85 -2.51
CA ALA A 105 9.16 14.93 -3.14
C ALA A 105 8.46 13.91 -4.07
N PRO A 106 7.62 14.36 -5.02
CA PRO A 106 6.86 13.46 -5.89
C PRO A 106 7.74 12.59 -6.80
N PHE A 107 8.99 13.00 -7.02
CA PHE A 107 9.98 12.35 -7.89
C PHE A 107 10.67 11.15 -7.28
N LEU A 108 10.50 10.92 -5.98
CA LEU A 108 11.02 9.73 -5.33
C LEU A 108 10.17 8.51 -5.70
N ASP A 109 10.80 7.33 -5.68
CA ASP A 109 10.15 6.04 -5.84
C ASP A 109 10.51 5.16 -4.64
N VAL A 110 9.53 4.48 -4.05
CA VAL A 110 9.78 3.56 -2.93
C VAL A 110 10.71 2.41 -3.33
N ARG A 111 10.85 2.13 -4.63
CA ARG A 111 11.84 1.20 -5.17
C ARG A 111 13.21 1.41 -4.56
N ASP A 112 13.66 2.66 -4.40
CA ASP A 112 15.02 2.95 -3.95
C ASP A 112 15.23 2.73 -2.45
N SER A 113 14.15 2.48 -1.70
CA SER A 113 14.16 2.33 -0.24
C SER A 113 13.71 0.94 0.24
N ILE A 114 13.02 0.16 -0.59
CA ILE A 114 12.64 -1.21 -0.25
C ILE A 114 13.89 -2.05 0.02
N ASP A 115 13.85 -2.78 1.13
CA ASP A 115 14.89 -3.70 1.56
C ASP A 115 14.39 -5.15 1.42
N PRO A 116 14.72 -5.87 0.32
CA PRO A 116 14.24 -7.23 0.07
C PRO A 116 14.56 -8.24 1.17
N ILE A 117 15.62 -8.03 1.95
CA ILE A 117 16.03 -8.93 3.03
C ILE A 117 15.41 -8.57 4.38
N SER A 118 14.55 -7.56 4.43
CA SER A 118 13.82 -7.18 5.63
C SER A 118 12.96 -8.34 6.15
N PHE A 119 13.04 -8.62 7.46
CA PHE A 119 12.18 -9.62 8.13
C PHE A 119 10.68 -9.34 7.96
N TYR A 120 10.30 -8.11 7.60
CA TYR A 120 8.92 -7.76 7.30
C TYR A 120 8.30 -8.64 6.20
N PHE A 121 9.05 -8.97 5.15
CA PHE A 121 8.53 -9.80 4.05
C PHE A 121 8.36 -11.27 4.48
N GLU A 122 9.32 -11.79 5.24
CA GLU A 122 9.20 -13.13 5.82
C GLU A 122 8.03 -13.23 6.82
N ASP A 123 7.84 -12.21 7.66
CA ASP A 123 6.70 -12.13 8.58
C ASP A 123 5.37 -11.97 7.84
N SER A 124 5.38 -11.33 6.67
CA SER A 124 4.21 -11.23 5.79
C SER A 124 3.81 -12.61 5.25
N LEU A 125 4.78 -13.44 4.85
CA LEU A 125 4.52 -14.84 4.44
C LEU A 125 3.93 -15.67 5.60
N ARG A 126 4.49 -15.53 6.81
CA ARG A 126 3.95 -16.19 8.02
C ARG A 126 2.52 -15.78 8.36
N ALA A 127 2.16 -14.53 8.05
CA ALA A 127 0.82 -13.98 8.23
C ALA A 127 -0.13 -14.26 7.05
N GLY A 128 0.37 -14.83 5.94
CA GLY A 128 -0.41 -15.14 4.74
C GLY A 128 -0.70 -13.92 3.86
N VAL A 129 0.06 -12.83 4.00
CA VAL A 129 -0.05 -11.63 3.15
C VAL A 129 0.84 -11.84 1.94
N LEU A 130 0.27 -11.86 0.73
CA LEU A 130 1.01 -12.24 -0.51
C LEU A 130 1.18 -11.09 -1.50
N THR A 131 0.48 -9.98 -1.29
CA THR A 131 0.57 -8.79 -2.13
C THR A 131 0.56 -7.56 -1.24
N ILE A 132 1.58 -6.72 -1.38
CA ILE A 132 1.81 -5.58 -0.49
C ILE A 132 2.00 -4.33 -1.33
N ASN A 133 1.15 -3.34 -1.10
CA ASN A 133 1.36 -2.00 -1.62
C ASN A 133 2.26 -1.20 -0.67
N VAL A 134 3.53 -1.07 -1.05
CA VAL A 134 4.50 -0.25 -0.33
C VAL A 134 4.35 1.19 -0.77
N GLN A 135 4.12 2.08 0.20
CA GLN A 135 3.91 3.50 0.03
C GLN A 135 4.79 4.27 1.03
N GLN A 136 5.16 5.50 0.69
CA GLN A 136 5.82 6.38 1.65
C GLN A 136 4.91 6.69 2.85
N GLY A 137 5.53 7.04 3.97
CA GLY A 137 4.85 7.47 5.18
C GLY A 137 4.20 8.86 5.04
N ASN A 138 3.87 9.45 6.18
CA ASN A 138 3.03 10.65 6.24
C ASN A 138 3.85 11.95 6.51
N ALA A 139 5.18 11.91 6.45
CA ALA A 139 6.02 13.07 6.82
C ALA A 139 6.21 14.09 5.68
N CYS A 140 6.00 13.70 4.43
CA CYS A 140 5.93 14.64 3.30
C CYS A 140 4.49 15.16 3.15
N VAL A 141 4.31 16.36 2.60
CA VAL A 141 3.00 16.83 2.11
C VAL A 141 2.62 16.10 0.83
N ILE A 142 3.59 15.98 -0.06
CA ILE A 142 3.54 15.14 -1.26
C ILE A 142 4.78 14.28 -1.23
N GLY A 143 4.60 12.99 -0.97
CA GLY A 143 5.66 11.99 -1.02
C GLY A 143 5.84 11.45 -2.43
N GLY A 144 6.65 10.41 -2.53
CA GLY A 144 6.98 9.68 -3.74
C GLY A 144 5.93 8.66 -4.17
N GLN A 145 6.28 7.98 -5.25
CA GLN A 145 5.50 6.95 -5.90
C GLN A 145 5.64 5.62 -5.15
N GLY A 146 4.51 4.97 -4.87
CA GLY A 146 4.46 3.62 -4.32
C GLY A 146 4.60 2.53 -5.37
N MET A 147 4.77 1.30 -4.90
CA MET A 147 4.78 0.10 -5.73
C MET A 147 4.13 -1.08 -5.03
N VAL A 148 3.58 -2.00 -5.82
CA VAL A 148 3.04 -3.27 -5.32
C VAL A 148 4.09 -4.35 -5.52
N VAL A 149 4.37 -5.09 -4.44
CA VAL A 149 5.31 -6.21 -4.40
C VAL A 149 4.66 -7.47 -3.85
N LYS A 150 5.22 -8.62 -4.19
CA LYS A 150 5.06 -9.86 -3.43
C LYS A 150 6.20 -9.94 -2.40
N PRO A 151 5.98 -10.53 -1.21
CA PRO A 151 7.00 -10.64 -0.16
C PRO A 151 8.00 -11.79 -0.44
N PHE A 152 8.41 -11.95 -1.69
CA PHE A 152 9.32 -13.01 -2.11
C PHE A 152 10.19 -12.56 -3.29
N GLY A 153 11.49 -12.72 -3.15
CA GLY A 153 12.52 -12.36 -4.12
C GLY A 153 13.77 -11.81 -3.41
N LEU A 154 14.93 -11.92 -4.06
CA LEU A 154 16.19 -11.35 -3.56
C LEU A 154 16.45 -9.95 -4.11
N THR A 155 15.67 -9.53 -5.10
CA THR A 155 15.77 -8.24 -5.78
C THR A 155 14.39 -7.63 -5.93
N ILE A 156 14.31 -6.31 -6.04
CA ILE A 156 13.05 -5.60 -6.17
C ILE A 156 12.33 -5.99 -7.47
N GLU A 157 13.09 -6.25 -8.53
CA GLU A 157 12.58 -6.69 -9.83
C GLU A 157 11.88 -8.05 -9.73
N GLN A 158 12.42 -8.96 -8.91
CA GLN A 158 11.79 -10.25 -8.66
C GLN A 158 10.51 -10.11 -7.82
N MET A 159 10.50 -9.17 -6.87
CA MET A 159 9.37 -8.90 -5.99
C MET A 159 8.25 -8.09 -6.69
N LEU A 160 8.56 -7.41 -7.79
CA LEU A 160 7.67 -6.45 -8.43
C LEU A 160 6.38 -7.11 -8.96
N VAL A 161 5.22 -6.50 -8.61
CA VAL A 161 3.91 -6.81 -9.19
C VAL A 161 3.41 -5.64 -10.03
N LYS A 162 3.54 -4.40 -9.53
CA LYS A 162 3.12 -3.18 -10.22
C LYS A 162 3.94 -1.97 -9.76
N GLN A 163 4.57 -1.26 -10.70
CA GLN A 163 5.20 0.03 -10.44
C GLN A 163 4.17 1.16 -10.47
N GLY A 164 4.44 2.25 -9.75
CA GLY A 164 3.53 3.41 -9.71
C GLY A 164 2.15 3.01 -9.21
N SER A 165 2.09 2.36 -8.05
CA SER A 165 0.83 1.94 -7.43
C SER A 165 -0.03 3.15 -7.06
N GLY A 166 0.60 4.28 -6.75
CA GLY A 166 0.00 5.60 -6.57
C GLY A 166 1.01 6.61 -6.01
N LEU A 167 0.65 7.89 -6.01
CA LEU A 167 1.42 8.96 -5.37
C LEU A 167 0.91 9.17 -3.95
N LYS A 168 1.81 9.26 -2.96
CA LYS A 168 1.44 9.54 -1.57
C LYS A 168 1.25 11.04 -1.36
N LEU A 169 0.09 11.45 -0.83
CA LEU A 169 -0.22 12.83 -0.48
C LEU A 169 -0.81 12.87 0.94
N VAL A 170 -0.62 13.99 1.64
CA VAL A 170 -0.99 14.13 3.05
C VAL A 170 -1.81 15.41 3.22
N ALA A 171 -3.09 15.25 3.53
CA ALA A 171 -3.98 16.38 3.87
C ALA A 171 -3.94 16.71 5.36
N GLY A 172 -3.64 15.72 6.21
CA GLY A 172 -3.47 15.91 7.65
C GLY A 172 -2.25 16.73 8.02
N ALA A 173 -2.34 17.48 9.11
CA ALA A 173 -1.24 18.33 9.55
C ALA A 173 -0.09 17.47 10.09
N ARG A 174 1.12 17.73 9.58
CA ARG A 174 2.33 17.06 10.09
C ARG A 174 2.67 17.54 11.50
N PRO A 175 3.35 16.72 12.31
CA PRO A 175 3.89 17.17 13.59
C PRO A 175 4.69 18.47 13.44
N GLY A 176 4.41 19.47 14.29
CA GLY A 176 5.06 20.77 14.25
C GLY A 176 4.58 21.73 13.16
N ARG A 177 3.53 21.40 12.40
CA ARG A 177 2.90 22.29 11.41
C ARG A 177 1.42 22.51 11.72
N SER A 178 0.91 23.71 11.38
CA SER A 178 -0.52 23.99 11.47
C SER A 178 -1.27 23.42 10.26
N ARG A 179 -2.56 23.10 10.45
CA ARG A 179 -3.45 22.67 9.35
C ARG A 179 -3.49 23.68 8.20
N ALA A 180 -3.43 24.98 8.50
CA ALA A 180 -3.38 26.04 7.49
C ALA A 180 -2.11 25.96 6.64
N THR A 181 -0.95 25.73 7.28
CA THR A 181 0.33 25.57 6.57
C THR A 181 0.31 24.33 5.68
N GLN A 182 -0.18 23.21 6.20
CA GLN A 182 -0.32 21.97 5.43
C GLN A 182 -1.20 22.15 4.19
N ALA A 183 -2.38 22.76 4.36
CA ALA A 183 -3.30 23.02 3.26
C ALA A 183 -2.69 23.96 2.20
N GLN A 184 -1.94 24.97 2.64
CA GLN A 184 -1.26 25.91 1.75
C GLN A 184 -0.13 25.24 0.98
N GLU A 185 0.73 24.43 1.62
CA GLU A 185 1.79 23.68 0.95
C GLU A 185 1.22 22.71 -0.09
N LEU A 186 0.14 21.98 0.25
CA LEU A 186 -0.51 21.04 -0.65
C LEU A 186 -1.10 21.73 -1.89
N ARG A 187 -1.83 22.83 -1.70
CA ARG A 187 -2.39 23.63 -2.81
C ARG A 187 -1.30 24.28 -3.66
N LYS A 188 -0.25 24.78 -3.01
CA LYS A 188 0.88 25.44 -3.68
C LYS A 188 1.60 24.49 -4.63
N ALA A 189 1.80 23.23 -4.25
CA ALA A 189 2.49 22.27 -5.13
C ALA A 189 1.80 22.09 -6.50
N PHE A 190 0.46 22.06 -6.52
CA PHE A 190 -0.30 22.01 -7.77
C PHE A 190 -0.29 23.35 -8.52
N LEU A 191 -0.36 24.48 -7.82
CA LEU A 191 -0.21 25.81 -8.44
C LEU A 191 1.15 25.95 -9.13
N ASP A 192 2.23 25.55 -8.44
CA ASP A 192 3.59 25.59 -8.95
C ASP A 192 3.78 24.66 -10.16
N LEU A 193 3.10 23.49 -10.18
CA LEU A 193 3.05 22.63 -11.36
C LEU A 193 2.40 23.34 -12.55
N ARG A 194 1.24 23.96 -12.33
CA ARG A 194 0.51 24.66 -13.40
C ARG A 194 1.34 25.79 -14.00
N GLN A 195 1.90 26.65 -13.15
CA GLN A 195 2.76 27.76 -13.58
C GLN A 195 3.99 27.28 -14.36
N TYR A 196 4.58 26.17 -13.92
CA TYR A 196 5.69 25.55 -14.63
C TYR A 196 5.30 25.10 -16.04
N LEU A 197 4.17 24.40 -16.19
CA LEU A 197 3.70 23.92 -17.49
C LEU A 197 3.30 25.07 -18.42
N ASP A 198 2.60 26.09 -17.90
CA ASP A 198 2.20 27.27 -18.67
C ASP A 198 3.44 28.01 -19.22
N LYS A 199 4.48 28.18 -18.38
CA LYS A 199 5.75 28.77 -18.80
C LYS A 199 6.44 27.93 -19.87
N LEU A 200 6.49 26.61 -19.71
CA LEU A 200 7.12 25.71 -20.66
C LEU A 200 6.44 25.78 -22.04
N VAL A 201 5.11 25.90 -22.07
CA VAL A 201 4.35 26.12 -23.31
C VAL A 201 4.70 27.45 -23.94
N GLN A 202 4.71 28.52 -23.14
CA GLN A 202 5.02 29.87 -23.61
C GLN A 202 6.43 29.94 -24.22
N ASP A 203 7.44 29.42 -23.54
CA ASP A 203 8.83 29.40 -24.02
C ASP A 203 8.95 28.66 -25.38
N LYS A 204 8.17 27.59 -25.57
CA LYS A 204 8.15 26.84 -26.84
C LYS A 204 7.46 27.61 -27.97
N GLN A 205 6.39 28.35 -27.66
CA GLN A 205 5.71 29.22 -28.62
C GLN A 205 6.60 30.38 -29.03
N ASP A 206 7.21 31.07 -28.06
CA ASP A 206 8.13 32.18 -28.30
C ASP A 206 9.35 31.76 -29.13
N GLY A 207 9.90 30.56 -28.86
CA GLY A 207 10.98 29.98 -29.66
C GLY A 207 10.59 29.70 -31.12
N LYS A 208 9.36 29.21 -31.35
CA LYS A 208 8.82 29.02 -32.70
C LYS A 208 8.59 30.36 -33.40
N ASP A 209 8.08 31.36 -32.70
CA ASP A 209 7.85 32.70 -33.24
C ASP A 209 9.16 33.42 -33.57
N TYR A 210 10.21 33.24 -32.77
CA TYR A 210 11.54 33.70 -33.11
C TYR A 210 12.07 33.03 -34.39
N ALA A 211 12.03 31.70 -34.46
CA ALA A 211 12.47 30.96 -35.64
C ALA A 211 11.66 31.33 -36.90
N ARG A 212 10.36 31.58 -36.76
CA ARG A 212 9.47 32.04 -37.84
C ARG A 212 9.85 33.45 -38.31
N ARG A 213 10.10 34.38 -37.39
CA ARG A 213 10.57 35.75 -37.73
C ARG A 213 11.93 35.73 -38.42
N GLU A 214 12.85 34.89 -37.97
CA GLU A 214 14.16 34.73 -38.59
C GLU A 214 14.06 34.14 -40.00
N ALA A 215 13.21 33.12 -40.20
CA ALA A 215 12.96 32.53 -41.52
C ALA A 215 12.29 33.51 -42.50
N LEU A 216 11.35 34.34 -42.02
CA LEU A 216 10.76 35.44 -42.79
C LEU A 216 11.80 36.49 -43.19
N PHE A 217 12.72 36.84 -42.28
CA PHE A 217 13.83 37.76 -42.58
C PHE A 217 14.80 37.19 -43.63
N GLN A 218 14.98 35.86 -43.65
CA GLN A 218 15.77 35.14 -44.65
C GLN A 218 15.00 34.82 -45.95
N GLY A 219 13.77 35.31 -46.10
CA GLY A 219 12.97 35.15 -47.33
C GLY A 219 12.45 33.73 -47.59
N LYS A 220 12.28 32.90 -46.55
CA LYS A 220 11.70 31.55 -46.68
C LYS A 220 10.22 31.55 -46.33
N ASP A 221 9.39 31.10 -47.27
CA ASP A 221 7.94 30.94 -47.07
C ASP A 221 7.64 29.76 -46.13
N LEU A 222 6.96 30.04 -45.02
CA LEU A 222 6.54 29.05 -44.03
C LEU A 222 5.02 29.13 -43.82
N GLU A 223 4.26 28.56 -44.75
CA GLU A 223 2.85 28.25 -44.53
C GLU A 223 2.66 26.75 -44.39
N LYS A 224 2.46 26.32 -43.15
CA LYS A 224 1.45 25.35 -42.66
C LYS A 224 1.96 24.72 -41.37
N GLU A 225 1.34 25.09 -40.25
CA GLU A 225 0.90 24.16 -39.20
C GLU A 225 0.39 24.95 -37.99
N GLU A 226 -0.85 25.43 -38.07
CA GLU A 226 -1.56 25.92 -36.89
C GLU A 226 -2.97 25.34 -36.85
N ASN A 227 -3.08 24.21 -36.16
CA ASN A 227 -4.26 23.84 -35.36
C ASN A 227 -3.99 22.51 -34.63
N LYS A 228 -3.34 22.58 -33.48
CA LYS A 228 -3.36 21.50 -32.48
C LYS A 228 -4.07 22.02 -31.24
N LYS A 229 -5.27 21.47 -30.98
CA LYS A 229 -6.03 21.73 -29.75
C LYS A 229 -5.36 21.02 -28.58
N GLY A 230 -5.40 21.66 -27.42
CA GLY A 230 -5.04 21.11 -26.10
C GLY A 230 -5.33 19.62 -25.94
N ARG A 231 -4.39 18.86 -25.37
CA ARG A 231 -4.45 17.46 -25.00
C ARG A 231 -5.53 17.42 -23.94
N ALA A 232 -6.55 16.61 -24.20
CA ALA A 232 -7.44 16.24 -23.11
C ALA A 232 -6.63 15.33 -22.18
N PHE A 233 -6.42 15.78 -20.95
CA PHE A 233 -6.06 14.91 -19.84
C PHE A 233 -7.23 13.93 -19.65
N GLU A 234 -6.96 12.62 -19.46
CA GLU A 234 -8.00 11.57 -19.41
C GLU A 234 -8.86 11.60 -18.13
N GLY A 235 -8.76 12.65 -17.30
CA GLY A 235 -9.54 12.86 -16.09
C GLY A 235 -10.88 13.59 -16.32
N THR A 236 -11.82 13.40 -15.40
CA THR A 236 -13.20 13.93 -15.47
C THR A 236 -13.36 15.43 -15.17
N ALA A 237 -12.32 16.26 -15.00
CA ALA A 237 -12.47 17.73 -14.89
C ALA A 237 -11.23 18.61 -15.22
N ASN A 238 -11.52 19.80 -15.78
CA ASN A 238 -10.85 21.13 -15.81
C ASN A 238 -9.32 21.36 -15.90
N TRP A 239 -8.45 20.36 -15.69
CA TRP A 239 -7.01 20.57 -15.87
C TRP A 239 -6.65 20.47 -17.35
N LYS A 240 -6.57 21.62 -18.04
CA LYS A 240 -6.08 21.72 -19.42
C LYS A 240 -5.04 22.82 -19.48
N VAL A 241 -3.85 22.46 -19.95
CA VAL A 241 -2.82 23.42 -20.33
C VAL A 241 -2.80 23.43 -21.87
N PRO A 242 -3.41 24.44 -22.52
CA PRO A 242 -3.43 24.52 -23.98
C PRO A 242 -2.00 24.52 -24.54
N GLY A 243 -1.73 23.72 -25.59
CA GLY A 243 -0.42 23.71 -26.24
C GLY A 243 0.60 22.75 -25.64
N LEU A 244 0.28 22.06 -24.53
CA LEU A 244 1.17 21.08 -23.90
C LEU A 244 1.47 19.87 -24.82
N GLU A 245 0.59 19.57 -25.78
CA GLU A 245 0.75 18.53 -26.82
C GLU A 245 2.01 18.74 -27.65
N ALA A 246 2.41 20.00 -27.81
CA ALA A 246 3.58 20.37 -28.59
C ALA A 246 4.89 20.16 -27.81
N ILE A 247 4.81 19.89 -26.50
CA ILE A 247 5.97 19.63 -25.64
C ILE A 247 6.19 18.12 -25.56
N PRO A 248 7.33 17.61 -26.06
CA PRO A 248 7.74 16.25 -25.82
C PRO A 248 7.87 15.97 -24.32
N ARG A 249 7.44 14.78 -23.89
CA ARG A 249 7.48 14.40 -22.47
C ARG A 249 8.88 14.45 -21.86
N GLY A 250 9.93 14.19 -22.65
CA GLY A 250 11.31 14.28 -22.19
C GLY A 250 11.85 15.71 -21.98
N GLU A 251 11.09 16.74 -22.36
CA GLU A 251 11.40 18.13 -22.02
C GLU A 251 10.77 18.56 -20.67
N ILE A 252 9.91 17.72 -20.09
CA ILE A 252 9.30 17.95 -18.79
C ILE A 252 10.29 17.52 -17.71
N ASP A 253 10.46 18.36 -16.70
CA ASP A 253 11.30 18.08 -15.54
C ASP A 253 10.83 16.82 -14.82
N ASP A 254 11.73 15.84 -14.68
CA ASP A 254 11.49 14.59 -13.96
C ASP A 254 10.99 14.83 -12.53
N GLN A 255 11.35 15.97 -11.91
CA GLN A 255 10.87 16.34 -10.59
C GLN A 255 9.35 16.62 -10.54
N LYS A 256 8.76 17.02 -11.67
CA LYS A 256 7.35 17.39 -11.80
C LYS A 256 6.51 16.31 -12.48
N GLU A 257 7.16 15.40 -13.19
CA GLU A 257 6.51 14.36 -13.99
C GLU A 257 5.51 13.49 -13.19
N PRO A 258 5.78 13.06 -11.94
CA PRO A 258 4.82 12.22 -11.21
C PRO A 258 3.54 12.97 -10.81
N LEU A 259 3.64 14.26 -10.48
CA LEU A 259 2.45 15.09 -10.25
C LEU A 259 1.66 15.32 -11.53
N LEU A 260 2.36 15.47 -12.67
CA LEU A 260 1.71 15.53 -13.98
C LEU A 260 0.94 14.24 -14.28
N ARG A 261 1.54 13.07 -14.03
CA ARG A 261 0.88 11.76 -14.20
C ARG A 261 -0.35 11.60 -13.31
N LEU A 262 -0.35 12.17 -12.11
CA LEU A 262 -1.50 12.19 -11.22
C LEU A 262 -2.66 12.98 -11.82
N VAL A 263 -2.42 14.22 -12.26
CA VAL A 263 -3.48 15.07 -12.87
C VAL A 263 -3.94 14.55 -14.24
N GLU A 264 -3.10 13.79 -14.95
CA GLU A 264 -3.48 13.01 -16.14
C GLU A 264 -4.35 11.79 -15.82
N GLY A 265 -4.45 11.40 -14.55
CA GLY A 265 -5.17 10.20 -14.12
C GLY A 265 -4.43 8.89 -14.38
N LYS A 266 -3.16 8.96 -14.80
CA LYS A 266 -2.29 7.80 -15.04
C LYS A 266 -1.71 7.21 -13.75
N LEU A 267 -1.72 7.99 -12.67
CA LEU A 267 -1.27 7.59 -11.35
C LEU A 267 -2.37 7.92 -10.34
N PRO A 268 -2.81 6.97 -9.48
CA PRO A 268 -3.79 7.28 -8.45
C PRO A 268 -3.14 8.05 -7.28
N ALA A 269 -3.93 8.82 -6.54
CA ALA A 269 -3.49 9.48 -5.31
C ALA A 269 -3.87 8.66 -4.08
N PHE A 270 -2.92 8.43 -3.17
CA PHE A 270 -3.17 7.92 -1.83
C PHE A 270 -3.13 9.11 -0.85
N MET A 271 -4.31 9.64 -0.53
CA MET A 271 -4.48 10.83 0.30
C MET A 271 -4.65 10.44 1.76
N TYR A 272 -3.66 10.72 2.60
CA TYR A 272 -3.74 10.52 4.04
C TYR A 272 -4.55 11.63 4.74
N CYS A 273 -5.47 11.21 5.60
CA CYS A 273 -6.36 12.06 6.37
C CYS A 273 -6.39 11.61 7.84
N ASP A 274 -5.91 12.47 8.74
CA ASP A 274 -5.94 12.28 10.20
C ASP A 274 -7.26 12.71 10.86
N SER A 275 -8.06 13.52 10.15
CA SER A 275 -9.30 14.07 10.68
C SER A 275 -10.40 14.27 9.65
N GLY A 276 -11.63 14.46 10.11
CA GLY A 276 -12.77 14.76 9.23
C GLY A 276 -12.57 16.05 8.41
N SER A 277 -11.87 17.04 8.98
CA SER A 277 -11.50 18.28 8.25
C SER A 277 -10.47 18.03 7.15
N SER A 278 -9.53 17.12 7.38
CA SER A 278 -8.50 16.73 6.41
C SER A 278 -9.09 15.95 5.24
N VAL A 279 -10.16 15.16 5.48
CA VAL A 279 -10.94 14.51 4.41
C VAL A 279 -11.53 15.56 3.47
N GLN A 280 -12.16 16.61 4.00
CA GLN A 280 -12.73 17.67 3.16
C GLN A 280 -11.65 18.38 2.34
N LEU A 281 -10.52 18.73 2.96
CA LEU A 281 -9.39 19.30 2.23
C LEU A 281 -8.90 18.37 1.12
N ALA A 282 -8.78 17.07 1.39
CA ALA A 282 -8.34 16.09 0.39
C ALA A 282 -9.30 16.02 -0.80
N LEU A 283 -10.62 15.97 -0.53
CA LEU A 283 -11.65 15.94 -1.56
C LEU A 283 -11.65 17.24 -2.39
N ASP A 284 -11.52 18.40 -1.74
CA ASP A 284 -11.48 19.70 -2.42
C ASP A 284 -10.26 19.84 -3.32
N VAL A 285 -9.08 19.44 -2.82
CA VAL A 285 -7.85 19.43 -3.63
C VAL A 285 -8.00 18.46 -4.81
N ALA A 286 -8.55 17.27 -4.59
CA ALA A 286 -8.73 16.29 -5.67
C ALA A 286 -9.75 16.76 -6.73
N ARG A 287 -10.84 17.42 -6.31
CA ARG A 287 -11.82 18.03 -7.22
C ARG A 287 -11.22 19.19 -8.01
N ALA A 288 -10.54 20.12 -7.32
CA ALA A 288 -9.95 21.31 -7.94
C ALA A 288 -8.91 20.97 -9.01
N ASN A 289 -8.21 19.84 -8.84
CA ASN A 289 -7.15 19.39 -9.73
C ASN A 289 -7.55 18.22 -10.64
N GLY A 290 -8.84 17.83 -10.67
CA GLY A 290 -9.38 16.89 -11.65
C GLY A 290 -9.03 15.41 -11.45
N PHE A 291 -8.49 15.02 -10.30
CA PHE A 291 -8.06 13.65 -10.03
C PHE A 291 -8.93 12.90 -9.00
N LEU A 292 -10.09 13.44 -8.60
CA LEU A 292 -10.99 12.82 -7.61
C LEU A 292 -11.32 11.35 -7.91
N ALA A 293 -11.63 11.01 -9.17
CA ALA A 293 -11.95 9.64 -9.58
C ALA A 293 -10.78 8.65 -9.43
N ASN A 294 -9.56 9.17 -9.29
CA ASN A 294 -8.33 8.41 -9.11
C ASN A 294 -7.76 8.52 -7.69
N THR A 295 -8.56 9.00 -6.73
CA THR A 295 -8.16 9.17 -5.33
C THR A 295 -8.58 7.98 -4.48
N VAL A 296 -7.67 7.55 -3.61
CA VAL A 296 -7.88 6.62 -2.50
C VAL A 296 -7.63 7.39 -1.21
N LEU A 297 -8.56 7.35 -0.26
CA LEU A 297 -8.37 7.98 1.04
C LEU A 297 -7.78 6.97 2.03
N VAL A 298 -6.70 7.34 2.72
CA VAL A 298 -6.11 6.58 3.82
C VAL A 298 -6.50 7.28 5.12
N LEU A 299 -7.34 6.63 5.92
CA LEU A 299 -8.03 7.24 7.04
C LEU A 299 -7.39 6.89 8.39
N GLU A 300 -7.21 7.89 9.24
CA GLU A 300 -6.84 7.74 10.65
C GLU A 300 -7.65 8.70 11.54
N GLY A 301 -7.52 8.54 12.86
CA GLY A 301 -8.15 9.43 13.85
C GLY A 301 -9.66 9.53 13.68
N ASP A 302 -10.18 10.76 13.71
CA ASP A 302 -11.62 11.05 13.62
C ASP A 302 -12.14 11.21 12.18
N SER A 303 -11.31 10.89 11.18
CA SER A 303 -11.66 11.03 9.76
C SER A 303 -12.91 10.25 9.32
N TRP A 304 -13.26 9.18 10.04
CA TRP A 304 -14.49 8.42 9.83
C TRP A 304 -15.76 9.27 9.99
N LYS A 305 -15.71 10.38 10.75
CA LYS A 305 -16.83 11.31 10.91
C LYS A 305 -17.24 11.98 9.58
N ALA A 306 -16.35 11.99 8.59
CA ALA A 306 -16.64 12.49 7.24
C ALA A 306 -17.20 11.42 6.28
N ALA A 307 -17.71 10.29 6.79
CA ALA A 307 -18.22 9.19 5.96
C ALA A 307 -19.28 9.60 4.92
N ASP A 308 -20.14 10.58 5.23
CA ASP A 308 -21.14 11.07 4.28
C ASP A 308 -20.51 11.78 3.07
N ALA A 309 -19.49 12.61 3.30
CA ALA A 309 -18.75 13.27 2.23
C ALA A 309 -17.95 12.26 1.37
N ILE A 310 -17.45 11.19 2.00
CA ILE A 310 -16.76 10.09 1.31
C ILE A 310 -17.74 9.33 0.42
N LEU A 311 -18.94 9.02 0.92
CA LEU A 311 -19.99 8.35 0.17
C LEU A 311 -20.42 9.18 -1.05
N GLU A 312 -20.63 10.48 -0.86
CA GLU A 312 -20.96 11.41 -1.95
C GLU A 312 -19.85 11.50 -2.99
N ALA A 313 -18.59 11.51 -2.56
CA ALA A 313 -17.44 11.53 -3.46
C ALA A 313 -17.23 10.22 -4.23
N GLY A 314 -17.75 9.09 -3.71
CA GLY A 314 -17.63 7.77 -4.34
C GLY A 314 -16.20 7.23 -4.39
N VAL A 315 -15.31 7.71 -3.52
CA VAL A 315 -13.90 7.31 -3.49
C VAL A 315 -13.67 6.09 -2.57
N PRO A 316 -12.77 5.16 -2.94
CA PRO A 316 -12.38 4.07 -2.06
C PRO A 316 -11.62 4.56 -0.82
N VAL A 317 -11.74 3.80 0.26
CA VAL A 317 -11.06 4.10 1.54
C VAL A 317 -10.23 2.93 2.04
N VAL A 318 -9.12 3.25 2.69
CA VAL A 318 -8.30 2.34 3.49
C VAL A 318 -8.42 2.79 4.94
N LEU A 319 -8.92 1.90 5.81
CA LEU A 319 -9.15 2.23 7.22
C LEU A 319 -7.88 2.14 8.05
N SER A 320 -7.85 2.83 9.17
CA SER A 320 -6.79 2.74 10.18
C SER A 320 -6.60 1.29 10.67
N PRO A 321 -5.37 0.85 10.98
CA PRO A 321 -5.13 -0.42 11.67
C PRO A 321 -5.77 -0.47 13.07
N ASN A 322 -6.10 0.69 13.65
CA ASN A 322 -6.90 0.81 14.87
C ASN A 322 -8.38 0.93 14.50
N LEU A 323 -9.11 -0.18 14.59
CA LEU A 323 -10.52 -0.26 14.21
C LEU A 323 -11.48 0.37 15.23
N MET A 324 -11.03 0.51 16.48
CA MET A 324 -11.76 1.15 17.57
C MET A 324 -11.29 2.58 17.75
N TYR A 325 -12.22 3.52 17.67
CA TYR A 325 -11.99 4.93 17.99
C TYR A 325 -12.65 5.27 19.32
N VAL A 326 -11.86 5.80 20.27
CA VAL A 326 -12.35 6.20 21.59
C VAL A 326 -12.35 7.72 21.66
N GLU A 327 -13.53 8.31 21.89
CA GLU A 327 -13.70 9.74 22.12
C GLU A 327 -13.99 10.00 23.58
N ARG A 328 -13.24 10.92 24.20
CA ARG A 328 -13.45 11.33 25.59
C ARG A 328 -14.03 12.73 25.62
N ASP A 329 -15.18 12.87 26.27
CA ASP A 329 -15.79 14.18 26.54
C ASP A 329 -14.86 14.98 27.48
N PRO A 330 -14.41 16.18 27.10
CA PRO A 330 -13.47 16.97 27.88
C PRO A 330 -14.07 17.52 29.18
N LEU A 331 -15.39 17.66 29.28
CA LEU A 331 -16.08 18.20 30.46
C LEU A 331 -16.46 17.08 31.43
N THR A 332 -17.06 16.00 30.93
CA THR A 332 -17.58 14.92 31.76
C THR A 332 -16.57 13.79 31.96
N GLY A 333 -15.54 13.71 31.11
CA GLY A 333 -14.57 12.63 31.10
C GLY A 333 -15.12 11.31 30.58
N LYS A 334 -16.38 11.25 30.12
CA LYS A 334 -17.02 10.04 29.61
C LYS A 334 -16.40 9.61 28.28
N GLU A 335 -16.12 8.32 28.15
CA GLU A 335 -15.58 7.73 26.93
C GLU A 335 -16.70 7.10 26.09
N THR A 336 -16.63 7.30 24.78
CA THR A 336 -17.51 6.68 23.79
C THR A 336 -16.66 5.94 22.78
N GLU A 337 -16.88 4.64 22.67
CA GLU A 337 -16.17 3.78 21.73
C GLU A 337 -16.98 3.60 20.44
N THR A 338 -16.30 3.73 19.30
CA THR A 338 -16.89 3.52 17.97
C THR A 338 -16.06 2.51 17.19
N PHE A 339 -16.68 1.40 16.78
CA PHE A 339 -16.08 0.47 15.83
C PHE A 339 -16.23 0.99 14.41
N VAL A 340 -15.15 1.56 13.88
CA VAL A 340 -15.14 2.32 12.61
C VAL A 340 -15.63 1.48 11.42
N PRO A 341 -15.21 0.21 11.21
CA PRO A 341 -15.66 -0.57 10.06
C PRO A 341 -17.18 -0.75 9.97
N LYS A 342 -17.88 -0.78 11.11
CA LYS A 342 -19.35 -0.89 11.14
C LYS A 342 -20.02 0.35 10.54
N VAL A 343 -19.49 1.54 10.81
CA VAL A 343 -20.02 2.80 10.23
C VAL A 343 -19.94 2.76 8.70
N PHE A 344 -18.82 2.33 8.15
CA PHE A 344 -18.64 2.21 6.69
C PHE A 344 -19.50 1.10 6.09
N SER A 345 -19.60 -0.05 6.77
CA SER A 345 -20.43 -1.19 6.34
C SER A 345 -21.92 -0.84 6.30
N GLU A 346 -22.44 -0.16 7.32
CA GLU A 346 -23.85 0.27 7.39
C GLU A 346 -24.20 1.27 6.28
N LYS A 347 -23.26 2.16 5.95
CA LYS A 347 -23.37 3.10 4.82
C LYS A 347 -23.07 2.47 3.46
N LYS A 348 -22.71 1.18 3.41
CA LYS A 348 -22.32 0.44 2.19
C LYS A 348 -21.13 1.07 1.44
N ILE A 349 -20.23 1.72 2.17
CA ILE A 349 -18.98 2.25 1.62
C ILE A 349 -17.96 1.10 1.60
N ARG A 350 -17.42 0.78 0.43
CA ARG A 350 -16.36 -0.23 0.31
C ARG A 350 -15.08 0.29 0.96
N PHE A 351 -14.51 -0.53 1.84
CA PHE A 351 -13.26 -0.19 2.54
C PHE A 351 -12.27 -1.36 2.48
N ALA A 352 -10.98 -1.02 2.48
CA ALA A 352 -9.91 -1.98 2.69
C ALA A 352 -9.32 -1.85 4.11
N LEU A 353 -8.85 -2.97 4.64
CA LEU A 353 -8.06 -3.03 5.85
C LEU A 353 -6.58 -2.84 5.52
N GLN A 354 -5.80 -2.32 6.47
CA GLN A 354 -4.35 -2.23 6.38
C GLN A 354 -3.70 -2.69 7.69
N SER A 355 -2.53 -3.30 7.63
CA SER A 355 -1.80 -3.75 8.81
C SER A 355 -0.64 -2.82 9.16
N LEU A 356 -0.34 -2.75 10.47
CA LEU A 356 0.84 -2.04 10.98
C LEU A 356 1.93 -3.02 11.46
N ASN A 357 1.50 -4.17 11.99
CA ASN A 357 2.36 -5.21 12.53
C ASN A 357 1.76 -6.61 12.26
N PRO A 358 2.59 -7.67 12.33
CA PRO A 358 2.13 -9.05 12.15
C PRO A 358 1.35 -9.61 13.35
N SER A 359 1.07 -8.82 14.39
CA SER A 359 0.40 -9.27 15.61
C SER A 359 -1.04 -8.77 15.70
N ALA A 360 -1.36 -7.92 16.68
CA ALA A 360 -2.71 -7.45 17.00
C ALA A 360 -3.32 -6.51 15.94
N GLN A 361 -2.54 -6.12 14.93
CA GLN A 361 -2.99 -5.31 13.80
C GLN A 361 -2.74 -6.03 12.47
N SER A 362 -2.66 -7.36 12.47
CA SER A 362 -2.62 -8.16 11.25
C SER A 362 -3.96 -8.17 10.50
N LEU A 363 -3.94 -8.36 9.18
CA LEU A 363 -5.14 -8.33 8.34
C LEU A 363 -6.17 -9.39 8.74
N TRP A 364 -5.73 -10.62 9.03
CA TRP A 364 -6.64 -11.70 9.45
C TRP A 364 -7.34 -11.37 10.77
N PHE A 365 -6.62 -10.80 11.74
CA PHE A 365 -7.17 -10.48 13.06
C PHE A 365 -8.14 -9.30 12.96
N GLN A 366 -7.83 -8.29 12.15
CA GLN A 366 -8.75 -7.19 11.86
C GLN A 366 -10.03 -7.69 11.18
N ALA A 367 -9.92 -8.57 10.18
CA ALA A 367 -11.09 -9.17 9.53
C ALA A 367 -11.91 -10.02 10.51
N ALA A 368 -11.26 -10.77 11.42
CA ALA A 368 -11.94 -11.51 12.47
C ALA A 368 -12.69 -10.58 13.44
N GLN A 369 -12.10 -9.45 13.81
CA GLN A 369 -12.75 -8.42 14.63
C GLN A 369 -13.96 -7.80 13.93
N CYS A 370 -13.92 -7.59 12.61
CA CYS A 370 -15.08 -7.16 11.84
C CYS A 370 -16.27 -8.13 12.03
N VAL A 371 -16.04 -9.43 11.88
CA VAL A 371 -17.08 -10.45 12.08
C VAL A 371 -17.57 -10.47 13.53
N ALA A 372 -16.66 -10.40 14.50
CA ALA A 372 -17.01 -10.37 15.92
C ALA A 372 -17.90 -9.16 16.30
N ASN A 373 -17.76 -8.04 15.58
CA ASN A 373 -18.55 -6.82 15.76
C ASN A 373 -19.81 -6.75 14.85
N GLY A 374 -20.17 -7.86 14.20
CA GLY A 374 -21.44 -8.00 13.47
C GLY A 374 -21.39 -7.65 11.98
N LEU A 375 -20.20 -7.50 11.39
CA LEU A 375 -20.09 -7.41 9.92
C LEU A 375 -20.26 -8.79 9.29
N ASP A 376 -20.77 -8.81 8.06
CA ASP A 376 -20.84 -10.04 7.27
C ASP A 376 -19.43 -10.62 7.05
N ARG A 377 -19.31 -11.95 7.17
CA ARG A 377 -18.03 -12.65 7.02
C ARG A 377 -17.41 -12.46 5.65
N THR A 378 -18.23 -12.47 4.59
CA THR A 378 -17.76 -12.28 3.22
C THR A 378 -17.23 -10.86 3.05
N ALA A 379 -17.99 -9.86 3.52
CA ALA A 379 -17.55 -8.47 3.48
C ALA A 379 -16.22 -8.24 4.24
N ALA A 380 -16.06 -8.86 5.42
CA ALA A 380 -14.83 -8.77 6.20
C ALA A 380 -13.62 -9.39 5.47
N LEU A 381 -13.80 -10.54 4.82
CA LEU A 381 -12.76 -11.17 4.01
C LEU A 381 -12.45 -10.35 2.74
N GLU A 382 -13.47 -9.82 2.07
CA GLU A 382 -13.30 -8.97 0.89
C GLU A 382 -12.51 -7.69 1.21
N ALA A 383 -12.69 -7.11 2.40
CA ALA A 383 -11.95 -5.93 2.87
C ALA A 383 -10.44 -6.17 2.98
N ALA A 384 -9.96 -7.41 3.05
CA ALA A 384 -8.54 -7.76 3.08
C ALA A 384 -8.08 -8.58 1.85
N THR A 385 -8.93 -8.73 0.83
CA THR A 385 -8.62 -9.50 -0.39
C THR A 385 -9.04 -8.75 -1.67
N ARG A 386 -10.30 -8.87 -2.08
CA ARG A 386 -10.81 -8.33 -3.35
C ARG A 386 -10.87 -6.81 -3.36
N THR A 387 -11.31 -6.18 -2.26
CA THR A 387 -11.41 -4.72 -2.18
C THR A 387 -10.05 -4.04 -2.33
N PRO A 388 -9.00 -4.41 -1.57
CA PRO A 388 -7.67 -3.84 -1.80
C PRO A 388 -7.10 -4.19 -3.19
N ALA A 389 -7.35 -5.39 -3.73
CA ALA A 389 -6.94 -5.70 -5.10
C ALA A 389 -7.59 -4.77 -6.13
N ASP A 390 -8.88 -4.45 -5.98
CA ASP A 390 -9.60 -3.50 -6.83
C ASP A 390 -9.06 -2.07 -6.70
N ILE A 391 -8.82 -1.60 -5.48
CA ILE A 391 -8.22 -0.28 -5.19
C ILE A 391 -6.88 -0.13 -5.90
N LEU A 392 -6.06 -1.17 -5.87
CA LEU A 392 -4.75 -1.21 -6.53
C LEU A 392 -4.82 -1.42 -8.05
N ARG A 393 -6.03 -1.60 -8.62
CA ARG A 393 -6.28 -1.96 -10.03
C ARG A 393 -5.63 -3.28 -10.41
N LEU A 394 -5.64 -4.23 -9.49
CA LEU A 394 -5.07 -5.58 -9.60
C LEU A 394 -6.13 -6.68 -9.47
N GLY A 395 -7.43 -6.37 -9.45
CA GLY A 395 -8.50 -7.37 -9.31
C GLY A 395 -8.54 -8.45 -10.40
N LYS A 396 -7.89 -8.24 -11.56
CA LYS A 396 -7.69 -9.25 -12.60
C LYS A 396 -6.51 -10.21 -12.33
N ARG A 397 -5.64 -9.88 -11.37
CA ARG A 397 -4.41 -10.63 -11.04
C ARG A 397 -4.49 -11.29 -9.67
N VAL A 398 -5.03 -10.62 -8.65
CA VAL A 398 -4.99 -11.09 -7.25
C VAL A 398 -6.32 -10.84 -6.53
N GLY A 399 -6.41 -11.33 -5.28
CA GLY A 399 -7.55 -11.11 -4.38
C GLY A 399 -8.61 -12.21 -4.40
N SER A 400 -8.49 -13.21 -5.27
CA SER A 400 -9.36 -14.39 -5.30
C SER A 400 -8.69 -15.54 -6.06
N LEU A 401 -9.20 -16.75 -5.87
CA LEU A 401 -8.78 -17.95 -6.59
C LEU A 401 -9.72 -18.19 -7.76
N GLU A 402 -9.35 -17.70 -8.93
CA GLU A 402 -10.10 -17.82 -10.18
C GLU A 402 -9.15 -18.10 -11.34
N GLN A 403 -9.65 -18.75 -12.38
CA GLN A 403 -8.88 -19.00 -13.59
C GLN A 403 -8.36 -17.68 -14.22
N GLY A 404 -7.10 -17.70 -14.66
CA GLY A 404 -6.41 -16.57 -15.27
C GLY A 404 -5.72 -15.61 -14.28
N LYS A 405 -6.05 -15.68 -12.98
CA LYS A 405 -5.38 -14.91 -11.94
C LYS A 405 -4.01 -15.50 -11.61
N ASP A 406 -3.20 -14.73 -10.89
CA ASP A 406 -1.86 -15.16 -10.46
C ASP A 406 -1.99 -16.33 -9.47
N GLY A 407 -1.12 -17.33 -9.60
CA GLY A 407 -1.08 -18.56 -8.79
C GLY A 407 -0.59 -18.35 -7.37
N ASN A 408 -1.25 -17.45 -6.63
CA ASN A 408 -0.94 -17.10 -5.25
C ASN A 408 -1.94 -17.79 -4.33
N VAL A 409 -1.45 -18.72 -3.51
CA VAL A 409 -2.27 -19.56 -2.63
C VAL A 409 -1.61 -19.72 -1.27
N VAL A 410 -2.38 -19.54 -0.20
CA VAL A 410 -2.01 -19.86 1.18
C VAL A 410 -2.76 -21.12 1.59
N LEU A 411 -2.05 -22.09 2.16
CA LEU A 411 -2.63 -23.26 2.83
C LEU A 411 -2.61 -23.05 4.35
N LEU A 412 -3.78 -23.09 4.96
CA LEU A 412 -4.02 -22.85 6.37
C LEU A 412 -4.45 -24.15 7.08
N SER A 413 -4.12 -24.29 8.36
CA SER A 413 -4.59 -25.40 9.19
C SER A 413 -6.10 -25.37 9.50
N GLY A 414 -6.82 -24.35 9.05
CA GLY A 414 -8.24 -24.15 9.33
C GLY A 414 -8.77 -22.85 8.72
N ASP A 415 -9.87 -22.34 9.29
CA ASP A 415 -10.52 -21.12 8.81
C ASP A 415 -9.60 -19.88 8.91
N PRO A 416 -9.49 -19.02 7.88
CA PRO A 416 -8.60 -17.86 7.88
C PRO A 416 -8.90 -16.83 8.98
N LEU A 417 -10.11 -16.80 9.54
CA LEU A 417 -10.48 -15.87 10.62
C LEU A 417 -10.37 -16.48 12.02
N SER A 418 -9.96 -17.74 12.12
CA SER A 418 -9.78 -18.42 13.40
C SER A 418 -8.41 -18.11 14.00
N VAL A 419 -8.39 -17.74 15.28
CA VAL A 419 -7.16 -17.51 16.06
C VAL A 419 -6.29 -18.78 16.17
N ARG A 420 -6.88 -19.97 16.00
CA ARG A 420 -6.14 -21.25 16.02
C ARG A 420 -5.54 -21.62 14.68
N SER A 421 -5.94 -20.94 13.60
CA SER A 421 -5.45 -21.25 12.27
C SER A 421 -4.05 -20.67 12.07
N THR A 422 -3.20 -21.46 11.41
CA THR A 422 -1.83 -21.07 11.12
C THR A 422 -1.51 -21.37 9.67
N VAL A 423 -0.71 -20.50 9.05
CA VAL A 423 -0.19 -20.70 7.69
C VAL A 423 0.80 -21.86 7.70
N GLN A 424 0.49 -22.88 6.91
CA GLN A 424 1.32 -24.08 6.73
C GLN A 424 2.21 -23.95 5.51
N TYR A 425 1.63 -23.56 4.37
CA TYR A 425 2.36 -23.39 3.12
C TYR A 425 1.93 -22.12 2.41
N VAL A 426 2.85 -21.53 1.66
CA VAL A 426 2.56 -20.43 0.74
C VAL A 426 3.13 -20.75 -0.62
N VAL A 427 2.28 -20.63 -1.64
CA VAL A 427 2.63 -20.74 -3.05
C VAL A 427 2.45 -19.35 -3.69
N ILE A 428 3.47 -18.85 -4.38
CA ILE A 428 3.41 -17.57 -5.10
C ILE A 428 3.84 -17.80 -6.55
N GLY A 429 2.97 -17.43 -7.49
CA GLY A 429 3.19 -17.68 -8.92
C GLY A 429 3.52 -19.14 -9.21
N GLY A 430 2.90 -20.09 -8.50
CA GLY A 430 3.15 -21.52 -8.66
C GLY A 430 4.42 -22.06 -8.00
N ASN A 431 5.22 -21.23 -7.32
CA ASN A 431 6.39 -21.70 -6.56
C ASN A 431 6.06 -21.85 -5.08
N LEU A 432 6.43 -22.97 -4.45
CA LEU A 432 6.36 -23.12 -3.00
C LEU A 432 7.43 -22.25 -2.33
N VAL A 433 7.01 -21.12 -1.73
CA VAL A 433 7.92 -20.11 -1.16
C VAL A 433 8.05 -20.17 0.35
N TYR A 434 7.06 -20.75 1.04
CA TYR A 434 7.09 -20.94 2.48
C TYR A 434 6.52 -22.29 2.87
N ASP A 435 7.21 -22.93 3.81
CA ASP A 435 6.85 -24.20 4.43
C ASP A 435 7.12 -24.06 5.93
N ARG A 436 6.04 -24.05 6.72
CA ARG A 436 6.10 -23.85 8.18
C ARG A 436 6.98 -24.90 8.85
N SER A 437 7.06 -26.12 8.32
CA SER A 437 7.89 -27.19 8.86
C SER A 437 9.39 -26.90 8.73
N LYS A 438 9.79 -25.93 7.90
CA LYS A 438 11.19 -25.51 7.70
C LYS A 438 11.51 -24.18 8.40
N ASP A 439 10.52 -23.50 8.97
CA ASP A 439 10.70 -22.21 9.63
C ASP A 439 11.41 -22.37 10.99
N VAL A 440 12.69 -22.03 11.01
CA VAL A 440 13.55 -22.12 12.19
C VAL A 440 13.10 -21.18 13.31
N ARG A 441 12.70 -19.95 12.98
CA ARG A 441 12.25 -18.95 13.96
C ARG A 441 11.00 -19.44 14.67
N MET A 442 10.05 -20.01 13.94
CA MET A 442 8.83 -20.54 14.53
C MET A 442 9.07 -21.80 15.37
N LYS A 443 9.98 -22.69 14.94
CA LYS A 443 10.39 -23.85 15.74
C LYS A 443 11.01 -23.43 17.07
N HIS A 444 11.87 -22.41 17.05
CA HIS A 444 12.48 -21.88 18.26
C HIS A 444 11.43 -21.24 19.18
N LEU A 445 10.62 -20.32 18.66
CA LEU A 445 9.64 -19.58 19.47
C LEU A 445 8.54 -20.46 20.07
N MET A 446 8.10 -21.52 19.37
CA MET A 446 6.98 -22.35 19.80
C MET A 446 7.42 -23.60 20.56
N ASN A 447 8.52 -24.24 20.13
CA ASN A 447 8.93 -25.55 20.64
C ASN A 447 10.25 -25.49 21.41
N GLY A 448 10.86 -24.30 21.56
CA GLY A 448 12.18 -24.15 22.19
C GLY A 448 13.32 -24.83 21.41
N VAL A 449 13.10 -25.18 20.14
CA VAL A 449 14.10 -25.87 19.33
C VAL A 449 15.14 -24.86 18.87
N GLU A 450 16.32 -24.92 19.47
CA GLU A 450 17.50 -24.19 19.00
C GLU A 450 18.17 -24.96 17.86
N PRO A 451 18.59 -24.29 16.78
CA PRO A 451 19.42 -24.93 15.77
C PRO A 451 20.73 -25.45 16.37
N ASN A 452 21.29 -26.52 15.79
CA ASN A 452 22.58 -27.02 16.21
C ASN A 452 23.66 -25.93 16.09
N ASN A 453 24.51 -25.81 17.12
CA ASN A 453 25.58 -24.80 17.22
C ASN A 453 25.09 -23.34 17.23
N THR A 454 23.89 -23.04 17.73
CA THR A 454 23.48 -21.67 18.01
C THR A 454 23.50 -21.37 19.51
N ALA A 455 23.92 -20.17 19.88
CA ALA A 455 23.73 -19.64 21.23
C ALA A 455 22.48 -18.74 21.25
N PRO A 456 21.76 -18.61 22.39
CA PRO A 456 20.71 -17.62 22.54
C PRO A 456 21.30 -16.23 22.23
N GLY A 457 20.67 -15.52 21.29
CA GLY A 457 21.25 -14.33 20.65
C GLY A 457 21.76 -13.29 21.65
N GLY A 458 23.02 -12.86 21.46
CA GLY A 458 23.64 -11.79 22.25
C GLY A 458 25.06 -12.07 22.76
N VAL A 459 25.56 -13.29 22.66
CA VAL A 459 26.95 -13.58 23.02
C VAL A 459 27.86 -13.27 21.83
N MET A 460 28.49 -12.09 21.83
CA MET A 460 29.65 -11.86 20.97
C MET A 460 30.72 -12.86 21.37
N LEU A 461 31.12 -13.74 20.45
CA LEU A 461 32.24 -14.63 20.68
C LEU A 461 33.52 -13.93 20.21
N ASP A 462 34.59 -14.06 20.97
CA ASP A 462 35.91 -13.61 20.50
C ASP A 462 36.42 -14.49 19.34
N ALA A 463 37.56 -14.11 18.75
CA ALA A 463 38.17 -14.86 17.63
C ALA A 463 38.58 -16.31 17.99
N SER A 464 38.48 -16.70 19.27
CA SER A 464 38.74 -18.05 19.78
C SER A 464 37.48 -18.82 20.17
N GLY A 465 36.29 -18.22 20.00
CA GLY A 465 35.00 -18.87 20.27
C GLY A 465 34.55 -18.79 21.73
N HIS A 466 35.15 -17.92 22.56
CA HIS A 466 34.73 -17.71 23.95
C HIS A 466 33.74 -16.54 24.07
N PRO A 467 32.75 -16.62 24.99
CA PRO A 467 31.84 -15.51 25.29
C PRO A 467 32.57 -14.23 25.74
N CYS A 468 32.41 -13.12 25.00
CA CYS A 468 32.79 -11.79 25.47
C CYS A 468 31.77 -11.30 26.52
N ASN A 469 32.13 -11.41 27.80
CA ASN A 469 31.37 -10.81 28.89
C ASN A 469 31.68 -9.31 29.00
N ASP A 470 31.19 -8.50 28.06
CA ASP A 470 31.17 -7.04 28.20
C ASP A 470 29.82 -6.48 27.73
N ALA A 471 28.77 -6.78 28.50
CA ALA A 471 27.54 -5.99 28.53
C ALA A 471 27.31 -5.55 29.98
N PRO A 472 26.94 -4.27 30.25
CA PRO A 472 26.77 -3.80 31.60
C PRO A 472 25.59 -4.53 32.25
N THR A 473 25.88 -5.26 33.32
CA THR A 473 24.89 -5.96 34.13
C THR A 473 24.03 -4.95 34.87
N VAL A 474 22.72 -4.96 34.60
CA VAL A 474 21.72 -4.35 35.49
C VAL A 474 21.58 -5.31 36.67
N ASP A 475 22.22 -4.98 37.80
CA ASP A 475 22.11 -5.74 39.04
C ASP A 475 20.74 -5.52 39.70
N GLU A 476 19.86 -6.52 39.61
CA GLU A 476 18.79 -6.73 40.59
C GLU A 476 19.23 -7.79 41.60
N LYS A 477 19.71 -7.35 42.76
CA LYS A 477 19.41 -7.94 44.09
C LYS A 477 20.14 -7.18 45.21
N SER A 478 19.38 -6.33 45.90
CA SER A 478 19.51 -6.21 47.36
C SER A 478 18.17 -5.85 47.98
N LYS A 479 17.35 -6.88 48.27
CA LYS A 479 16.41 -6.79 49.38
C LYS A 479 17.21 -7.03 50.66
N THR A 480 17.50 -5.97 51.40
CA THR A 480 17.67 -6.04 52.85
C THR A 480 16.71 -5.04 53.48
N ASP A 481 15.69 -5.63 54.06
CA ASP A 481 14.75 -5.08 55.02
C ASP A 481 15.49 -4.31 56.13
N LYS A 482 15.10 -3.05 56.35
CA LYS A 482 15.16 -2.35 57.65
C LYS A 482 14.29 -1.08 57.55
N GLY A 483 13.25 -1.06 58.39
CA GLY A 483 12.11 -0.16 58.31
C GLY A 483 12.42 1.34 58.38
N GLU A 484 11.59 2.10 57.67
CA GLU A 484 11.40 3.53 57.87
C GLU A 484 10.50 3.76 59.09
N LYS A 485 11.03 4.50 60.07
CA LYS A 485 10.24 5.29 61.04
C LYS A 485 9.96 6.67 60.42
N PRO A 486 8.81 7.30 60.74
CA PRO A 486 8.45 8.60 60.18
C PRO A 486 9.33 9.73 60.75
N PRO A 487 9.45 10.87 60.05
CA PRO A 487 10.34 11.96 60.45
C PRO A 487 9.82 12.67 61.71
N GLU A 488 10.64 12.66 62.77
CA GLU A 488 10.48 13.51 63.95
C GLU A 488 10.95 14.94 63.65
N GLU A 489 10.08 15.90 63.95
CA GLU A 489 10.41 17.31 64.11
C GLU A 489 11.53 17.49 65.16
N LYS A 490 12.48 18.38 64.88
CA LYS A 490 13.39 18.93 65.91
C LYS A 490 13.23 20.43 66.03
N PRO A 491 13.43 20.98 67.23
CA PRO A 491 12.80 22.22 67.66
C PRO A 491 13.63 23.45 67.28
N HIS A 492 12.92 24.56 67.18
CA HIS A 492 13.40 25.93 67.29
C HIS A 492 14.41 26.09 68.44
N ASP A 493 15.53 26.75 68.16
CA ASP A 493 16.24 27.52 69.17
C ASP A 493 16.58 28.90 68.61
N ASP A 494 16.17 29.91 69.36
CA ASP A 494 16.27 31.32 69.05
C ASP A 494 17.70 31.81 69.26
N HIS A 495 18.30 32.48 68.28
CA HIS A 495 19.20 33.58 68.60
C HIS A 495 19.11 34.70 67.57
N LYS A 496 18.66 35.84 68.08
CA LYS A 496 18.66 37.18 67.49
C LYS A 496 20.07 37.56 67.03
N ASP A 497 20.16 38.17 65.86
CA ASP A 497 20.90 39.44 65.69
C ASP A 497 20.41 40.19 64.44
N GLU A 498 20.31 41.49 64.61
CA GLU A 498 19.62 42.50 63.80
C GLU A 498 20.42 42.99 62.56
N PRO A 499 19.85 43.87 61.70
CA PRO A 499 20.09 43.89 60.26
C PRO A 499 21.12 44.91 59.79
N LYS A 500 21.54 44.81 58.52
CA LYS A 500 21.96 45.97 57.74
C LYS A 500 21.32 45.99 56.35
N LYS A 501 20.54 47.05 56.15
CA LYS A 501 20.34 47.80 54.88
C LYS A 501 21.71 48.08 54.23
N ASP A 502 21.89 48.22 52.93
CA ASP A 502 21.02 48.67 51.82
C ASP A 502 21.15 47.76 50.59
#